data_AF-A0A0C1IYE0-F1
#
_entry.id   AF-A0A0C1IYE0-F1
#
_cell.length_a   1.000
_cell.length_b   1.000
_cell.length_c   1.000
_cell.angle_alpha   90.00
_cell.angle_beta   90.00
_cell.angle_gamma   90.00
#
_symmetry.space_group_name_H-M   'P 1'
#
loop_
_entity.id
_entity.type
_entity.pdbx_description
1 polymer ?
#
loop_
_entity_poly.entity_id
_entity_poly.type
_entity_poly.pdbx_seq_one_letter_code
_entity_poly.pdbx_strand_id
1 'polypeptide(L)'
;MFNSVTLEVAIGVVAVFILVSIICAAVREGIESWLKTRAAYLEQGIREILNDREGIGLAKHIYEHPLIFGLFPGGYAPGTDIKRPSIFAKGNDLPSYIPSRNFAVALMDIAARGPATDAVSSDPNSPVISLETLRSNVMNLDNQFVQRALLSAIDSAQGSLDQAQANIEKWYDSTMDRVSGWYKRSTQYIIFFIGLFVAVVLNVNTITIADYLYRNDAERAALASWAESKSKQSPDAVLSGYSAAKDDLQALNLPIGLELVSVRNDKGEYDPFKFVALAFGWLLTAFAATLGAPFWFDVLNKLMVVRSTVKPHEKSPEEGSEDRQQKKNNGVLQVLPGGRQEQQPRALHVHNEPTPMNIRDAESDVDGCDVAIVDITSDDQLPPAEGGVA
;
A
#
# COMPACT_ATOMS: atom_id res chain seq x y z
N MET A 1 -31.53 -8.13 -19.59
CA MET A 1 -31.21 -6.76 -20.08
C MET A 1 -30.80 -5.78 -18.97
N PHE A 2 -31.15 -6.00 -17.69
CA PHE A 2 -30.78 -5.10 -16.57
C PHE A 2 -29.34 -5.20 -16.04
N ASN A 3 -28.52 -6.15 -16.50
CA ASN A 3 -27.21 -6.42 -15.88
C ASN A 3 -26.03 -5.65 -16.49
N SER A 4 -26.21 -4.95 -17.63
CA SER A 4 -25.11 -4.25 -18.32
C SER A 4 -25.04 -2.76 -17.97
N VAL A 5 -26.17 -2.05 -17.91
CA VAL A 5 -26.17 -0.58 -17.68
C VAL A 5 -25.65 -0.23 -16.29
N THR A 6 -26.20 -0.83 -15.23
CA THR A 6 -25.78 -0.55 -13.85
C THR A 6 -24.31 -0.91 -13.61
N LEU A 7 -23.83 -2.00 -14.22
CA LEU A 7 -22.44 -2.41 -14.14
C LEU A 7 -21.51 -1.39 -14.82
N GLU A 8 -21.88 -0.89 -16.00
CA GLU A 8 -21.10 0.13 -16.71
C GLU A 8 -21.11 1.49 -15.99
N VAL A 9 -22.23 1.88 -15.36
CA VAL A 9 -22.27 3.06 -14.48
C VAL A 9 -21.32 2.88 -13.30
N ALA A 10 -21.34 1.71 -12.66
CA ALA A 10 -20.44 1.42 -11.54
C ALA A 10 -18.96 1.48 -11.96
N ILE A 11 -18.61 0.91 -13.11
CA ILE A 11 -17.26 1.00 -13.69
C ILE A 11 -16.87 2.47 -13.90
N GLY A 12 -17.77 3.29 -14.44
CA GLY A 12 -17.51 4.71 -14.66
C GLY A 12 -17.29 5.50 -13.37
N VAL A 13 -18.11 5.25 -12.34
CA VAL A 13 -17.93 5.88 -11.03
C VAL A 13 -16.59 5.48 -10.39
N VAL A 14 -16.22 4.20 -10.47
CA VAL A 14 -14.93 3.69 -9.98
C VAL A 14 -13.76 4.32 -10.73
N ALA A 15 -13.86 4.45 -12.05
CA ALA A 15 -12.87 5.15 -12.87
C ALA A 15 -12.63 6.60 -12.40
N VAL A 16 -13.71 7.34 -12.11
CA VAL A 16 -13.61 8.70 -11.55
C VAL A 16 -12.94 8.69 -10.17
N PHE A 17 -13.28 7.73 -9.31
CA PHE A 17 -12.65 7.61 -7.99
C PHE A 17 -11.14 7.31 -8.07
N ILE A 18 -10.70 6.51 -9.03
CA ILE A 18 -9.26 6.29 -9.28
C ILE A 18 -8.60 7.64 -9.61
N LEU A 19 -9.12 8.39 -10.58
CA LEU A 19 -8.55 9.66 -11.02
C LEU A 19 -8.49 10.69 -9.88
N VAL A 20 -9.59 10.86 -9.14
CA VAL A 20 -9.62 11.78 -7.98
C VAL A 20 -8.63 11.33 -6.91
N SER A 21 -8.52 10.03 -6.64
CA SER A 21 -7.59 9.51 -5.64
C SER A 21 -6.13 9.73 -6.02
N ILE A 22 -5.77 9.59 -7.31
CA ILE A 22 -4.43 9.91 -7.81
C ILE A 22 -4.14 11.40 -7.62
N ILE A 23 -5.09 12.28 -7.94
CA ILE A 23 -4.94 13.73 -7.73
C ILE A 23 -4.73 14.04 -6.24
N CYS A 24 -5.52 13.45 -5.35
CA CYS A 24 -5.40 13.66 -3.91
C CYS A 24 -4.07 13.15 -3.36
N ALA A 25 -3.62 11.98 -3.80
CA ALA A 25 -2.32 11.43 -3.43
C ALA A 25 -1.18 12.37 -3.85
N ALA A 26 -1.19 12.87 -5.09
CA ALA A 26 -0.18 13.79 -5.56
C ALA A 26 -0.17 15.14 -4.82
N VAL A 27 -1.34 15.69 -4.49
CA VAL A 27 -1.43 16.91 -3.66
C VAL A 27 -0.84 16.63 -2.27
N ARG A 28 -1.18 15.50 -1.67
CA ARG A 28 -0.65 15.08 -0.36
C ARG A 28 0.86 14.87 -0.40
N GLU A 29 1.39 14.27 -1.46
CA GLU A 29 2.83 14.10 -1.68
C GLU A 29 3.54 15.45 -1.83
N GLY A 30 2.93 16.40 -2.55
CA GLY A 30 3.44 17.76 -2.65
C GLY A 30 3.55 18.43 -1.27
N ILE A 31 2.50 18.32 -0.45
CA ILE A 31 2.52 18.83 0.94
C ILE A 31 3.61 18.14 1.77
N GLU A 32 3.74 16.81 1.67
CA GLU A 32 4.74 16.05 2.41
C GLU A 32 6.16 16.41 1.99
N SER A 33 6.41 16.69 0.71
CA SER A 33 7.74 17.10 0.24
C SER A 33 8.23 18.39 0.89
N TRP A 34 7.31 19.27 1.32
CA TRP A 34 7.63 20.56 1.93
C TRP A 34 7.65 20.50 3.46
N LEU A 35 6.69 19.79 4.06
CA LEU A 35 6.56 19.72 5.52
C LEU A 35 7.40 18.58 6.13
N LYS A 36 7.67 17.50 5.38
CA LYS A 36 8.32 16.29 5.88
C LYS A 36 7.68 15.80 7.18
N THR A 37 6.36 15.73 7.23
CA THR A 37 5.61 15.48 8.48
C THR A 37 5.98 14.13 9.09
N ARG A 38 6.33 13.12 8.27
CA ARG A 38 6.81 11.83 8.76
C ARG A 38 8.04 11.96 9.67
N ALA A 39 8.99 12.83 9.31
CA ALA A 39 10.16 13.09 10.13
C ALA A 39 9.79 13.75 11.47
N ALA A 40 8.80 14.67 11.49
CA ALA A 40 8.29 15.24 12.74
C ALA A 40 7.66 14.20 13.67
N TYR A 41 6.88 13.26 13.11
CA TYR A 41 6.29 12.16 13.90
C TYR A 41 7.33 11.20 14.45
N LEU A 42 8.32 10.82 13.62
CA LEU A 42 9.42 9.98 14.05
C LEU A 42 10.17 10.63 15.22
N GLU A 43 10.55 11.90 15.04
CA GLU A 43 11.30 12.68 16.00
C GLU A 43 10.57 12.81 17.34
N GLN A 44 9.28 13.14 17.30
CA GLN A 44 8.45 13.15 18.51
C GLN A 44 8.37 11.76 19.14
N GLY A 45 8.31 10.70 18.34
CA GLY A 45 8.37 9.31 18.81
C GLY A 45 9.65 8.99 19.57
N ILE A 46 10.81 9.45 19.06
CA ILE A 46 12.11 9.32 19.71
C ILE A 46 12.14 10.09 21.04
N ARG A 47 11.63 11.32 21.06
CA ARG A 47 11.52 12.09 22.31
C ARG A 47 10.64 11.39 23.36
N GLU A 48 9.52 10.81 22.93
CA GLU A 48 8.61 10.11 23.82
C GLU A 48 9.22 8.82 24.38
N ILE A 49 9.82 7.98 23.53
CA ILE A 49 10.41 6.71 23.96
C ILE A 49 11.59 6.93 24.91
N LEU A 50 12.37 7.99 24.67
CA LEU A 50 13.51 8.36 25.51
C LEU A 50 13.12 9.20 26.72
N ASN A 51 11.85 9.55 26.90
CA ASN A 51 11.39 10.49 27.94
C ASN A 51 12.19 11.82 27.93
N ASP A 52 12.50 12.33 26.75
CA ASP A 52 13.22 13.59 26.50
C ASP A 52 12.33 14.52 25.65
N ARG A 53 11.30 15.10 26.27
CA ARG A 53 10.26 15.86 25.56
C ARG A 53 10.77 17.15 24.91
N GLU A 54 11.85 17.72 25.45
CA GLU A 54 12.46 18.93 24.92
C GLU A 54 13.46 18.62 23.80
N GLY A 55 13.89 17.36 23.69
CA GLY A 55 14.86 16.94 22.67
C GLY A 55 16.22 17.61 22.88
N ILE A 56 16.64 17.81 24.13
CA ILE A 56 17.93 18.46 24.43
C ILE A 56 18.92 17.51 25.09
N GLY A 57 18.46 16.34 25.55
CA GLY A 57 19.27 15.31 26.20
C GLY A 57 19.51 14.11 25.30
N LEU A 58 19.08 12.93 25.76
CA LEU A 58 19.37 11.66 25.08
C LEU A 58 18.83 11.60 23.65
N ALA A 59 17.71 12.25 23.33
CA ALA A 59 17.22 12.29 21.94
C ALA A 59 18.22 13.00 21.03
N LYS A 60 18.77 14.14 21.47
CA LYS A 60 19.82 14.85 20.75
C LYS A 60 21.04 13.97 20.54
N HIS A 61 21.52 13.29 21.60
CA HIS A 61 22.67 12.40 21.50
C HIS A 61 22.46 11.24 20.53
N ILE A 62 21.25 10.68 20.48
CA ILE A 62 20.89 9.65 19.50
C ILE A 62 20.93 10.20 18.08
N TYR A 63 20.37 11.38 17.81
CA TYR A 63 20.40 11.97 16.48
C TYR A 63 21.80 12.39 16.02
N GLU A 64 22.64 12.84 16.95
CA GLU A 64 24.04 13.24 16.68
C GLU A 64 25.00 12.03 16.64
N HIS A 65 24.52 10.83 16.96
CA HIS A 65 25.34 9.61 17.00
C HIS A 65 25.84 9.21 15.59
N PRO A 66 27.09 8.70 15.44
CA PRO A 66 27.69 8.31 14.15
C PRO A 66 26.86 7.37 13.27
N LEU A 67 26.00 6.54 13.85
CA LEU A 67 25.12 5.60 13.12
C LEU A 67 23.80 6.22 12.61
N ILE A 68 23.49 7.45 13.03
CA ILE A 68 22.19 8.11 12.77
C ILE A 68 22.39 9.46 12.07
N PHE A 69 23.43 10.24 12.41
CA PHE A 69 23.64 11.57 11.82
C PHE A 69 23.74 11.55 10.29
N GLY A 70 24.22 10.45 9.70
CA GLY A 70 24.30 10.28 8.24
C GLY A 70 22.95 10.09 7.53
N LEU A 71 21.86 9.90 8.28
CA LEU A 71 20.50 9.72 7.73
C LEU A 71 19.84 11.04 7.33
N PHE A 72 20.42 12.18 7.70
CA PHE A 72 19.89 13.50 7.42
C PHE A 72 20.98 14.56 7.26
N PRO A 73 20.75 15.66 6.52
CA PRO A 73 21.72 16.73 6.42
C PRO A 73 21.65 17.67 7.64
N GLY A 74 22.80 18.23 8.02
CA GLY A 74 22.90 19.25 9.07
C GLY A 74 22.96 18.68 10.49
N GLY A 75 22.67 19.53 11.47
CA GLY A 75 22.63 19.17 12.88
C GLY A 75 21.21 18.91 13.36
N TYR A 76 21.08 18.15 14.45
CA TYR A 76 19.78 17.94 15.06
C TYR A 76 19.25 19.23 15.69
N ALA A 77 18.01 19.59 15.33
CA ALA A 77 17.29 20.70 15.90
C ALA A 77 15.91 20.21 16.33
N PRO A 78 15.56 20.29 17.63
CA PRO A 78 14.28 19.83 18.08
C PRO A 78 13.14 20.69 17.50
N GLY A 79 12.10 20.02 17.00
CA GLY A 79 10.80 20.61 16.69
C GLY A 79 10.15 21.28 17.91
N THR A 80 9.27 22.23 17.64
CA THR A 80 8.66 23.12 18.65
C THR A 80 7.53 22.47 19.44
N ASP A 81 6.95 21.39 18.92
CA ASP A 81 5.81 20.72 19.54
C ASP A 81 6.32 19.79 20.65
N ILE A 82 5.90 20.04 21.89
CA ILE A 82 6.24 19.21 23.08
C ILE A 82 5.23 18.04 23.24
N LYS A 83 4.12 18.11 22.49
CA LYS A 83 3.04 17.11 22.46
C LYS A 83 2.97 16.49 21.06
N ARG A 84 1.91 15.71 20.82
CA ARG A 84 1.63 15.12 19.49
C ARG A 84 1.79 16.18 18.39
N PRO A 85 2.51 15.87 17.29
CA PRO A 85 2.78 16.86 16.26
C PRO A 85 1.47 17.33 15.62
N SER A 86 1.41 18.61 15.29
CA SER A 86 0.32 19.15 14.46
C SER A 86 0.29 18.46 13.09
N ILE A 87 -0.89 18.45 12.45
CA ILE A 87 -1.06 18.02 11.05
C ILE A 87 -0.19 18.84 10.07
N PHE A 88 0.33 20.00 10.50
CA PHE A 88 1.24 20.86 9.75
C PHE A 88 2.64 20.96 10.39
N ALA A 89 3.00 20.02 11.29
CA ALA A 89 4.31 20.02 11.92
C ALA A 89 5.41 19.82 10.87
N LYS A 90 6.46 20.65 10.94
CA LYS A 90 7.59 20.57 10.03
C LYS A 90 8.63 19.63 10.61
N GLY A 91 8.97 18.57 9.88
CA GLY A 91 10.01 17.61 10.27
C GLY A 91 11.44 18.12 10.09
N ASN A 92 11.61 19.38 9.68
CA ASN A 92 12.89 19.96 9.27
C ASN A 92 13.61 19.03 8.28
N ASP A 93 14.93 18.95 8.35
CA ASP A 93 15.68 18.03 7.49
C ASP A 93 15.89 16.64 8.11
N LEU A 94 15.25 16.35 9.24
CA LEU A 94 15.39 15.10 9.99
C LEU A 94 14.94 13.88 9.17
N PRO A 95 15.41 12.67 9.50
CA PRO A 95 15.12 11.48 8.71
C PRO A 95 13.65 11.08 8.88
N SER A 96 13.07 10.55 7.81
CA SER A 96 11.70 9.98 7.82
C SER A 96 11.64 8.57 8.42
N TYR A 97 12.80 7.93 8.62
CA TYR A 97 12.92 6.59 9.19
C TYR A 97 14.32 6.40 9.78
N ILE A 98 14.39 5.72 10.94
CA ILE A 98 15.63 5.24 11.54
C ILE A 98 15.50 3.71 11.67
N PRO A 99 16.42 2.91 11.11
CA PRO A 99 16.41 1.47 11.30
C PRO A 99 16.53 1.12 12.80
N SER A 100 15.73 0.15 13.26
CA SER A 100 15.71 -0.30 14.66
C SER A 100 17.09 -0.71 15.14
N ARG A 101 17.84 -1.45 14.31
CA ARG A 101 19.22 -1.84 14.58
C ARG A 101 20.16 -0.65 14.79
N ASN A 102 20.08 0.39 13.96
CA ASN A 102 20.92 1.59 14.11
C ASN A 102 20.61 2.30 15.44
N PHE A 103 19.32 2.40 15.79
CA PHE A 103 18.89 2.95 17.07
C PHE A 103 19.39 2.12 18.26
N ALA A 104 19.21 0.80 18.22
CA ALA A 104 19.62 -0.09 19.30
C ALA A 104 21.13 -0.06 19.53
N VAL A 105 21.92 -0.16 18.46
CA VAL A 105 23.38 -0.09 18.54
C VAL A 105 23.85 1.29 18.99
N ALA A 106 23.24 2.38 18.52
CA ALA A 106 23.56 3.72 19.00
C ALA A 106 23.28 3.88 20.50
N LEU A 107 22.14 3.39 20.98
CA LEU A 107 21.79 3.46 22.39
C LEU A 107 22.73 2.63 23.26
N MET A 108 23.10 1.42 22.81
CA MET A 108 24.09 0.57 23.48
C MET A 108 25.48 1.22 23.49
N ASP A 109 25.88 1.85 22.41
CA ASP A 109 27.17 2.54 22.32
C ASP A 109 27.23 3.73 23.29
N ILE A 110 26.19 4.57 23.32
CA ILE A 110 26.07 5.68 24.27
C ILE A 110 26.11 5.17 25.72
N ALA A 111 25.42 4.06 26.02
CA ALA A 111 25.50 3.45 27.35
C ALA A 111 26.92 2.97 27.67
N ALA A 112 27.61 2.32 26.73
CA ALA A 112 28.95 1.78 26.95
C ALA A 112 30.04 2.86 27.05
N ARG A 113 30.01 3.86 26.17
CA ARG A 113 31.12 4.81 25.92
C ARG A 113 30.79 6.27 26.23
N GLY A 114 29.53 6.59 26.50
CA GLY A 114 29.07 7.95 26.75
C GLY A 114 28.46 8.62 25.51
N PRO A 115 27.76 9.74 25.71
CA PRO A 115 27.02 10.43 24.63
C PRO A 115 27.88 11.28 23.70
N ALA A 116 29.12 11.59 24.07
CA ALA A 116 30.00 12.42 23.28
C ALA A 116 30.67 11.61 22.16
N THR A 117 30.72 12.16 20.95
CA THR A 117 31.59 11.66 19.88
C THR A 117 32.90 12.43 19.96
N ASP A 118 33.90 11.85 20.62
CA ASP A 118 35.18 12.50 20.90
C ASP A 118 36.36 11.50 20.79
N ALA A 119 37.57 11.96 21.13
CA ALA A 119 38.77 11.12 21.08
C ALA A 119 38.73 9.96 22.10
N VAL A 120 37.94 10.05 23.16
CA VAL A 120 37.83 9.00 24.19
C VAL A 120 36.87 7.91 23.72
N SER A 121 35.68 8.27 23.24
CA SER A 121 34.68 7.30 22.75
C SER A 121 35.08 6.65 21.42
N SER A 122 35.96 7.31 20.66
CA SER A 122 36.51 6.78 19.40
C SER A 122 37.84 6.03 19.57
N ASP A 123 38.39 5.95 20.79
CA ASP A 123 39.66 5.25 21.03
C ASP A 123 39.49 3.73 20.82
N PRO A 124 40.46 3.03 20.19
CA PRO A 124 40.40 1.57 20.06
C PRO A 124 40.34 0.79 21.38
N ASN A 125 40.78 1.41 22.49
CA ASN A 125 40.71 0.86 23.84
C ASN A 125 39.46 1.31 24.60
N SER A 126 38.53 2.01 23.94
CA SER A 126 37.23 2.34 24.52
C SER A 126 36.46 1.07 24.88
N PRO A 127 35.54 1.13 25.86
CA PRO A 127 34.80 -0.04 26.32
C PRO A 127 34.07 -0.75 25.18
N VAL A 128 34.33 -2.05 25.03
CA VAL A 128 33.61 -2.90 24.06
C VAL A 128 32.16 -3.05 24.51
N ILE A 129 31.23 -2.97 23.54
CA ILE A 129 29.81 -3.23 23.79
C ILE A 129 29.65 -4.70 24.18
N SER A 130 29.33 -4.93 25.46
CA SER A 130 29.08 -6.25 26.04
C SER A 130 28.01 -6.11 27.13
N LEU A 131 27.35 -7.20 27.51
CA LEU A 131 26.32 -7.14 28.57
C LEU A 131 26.87 -6.61 29.90
N GLU A 132 28.12 -6.93 30.22
CA GLU A 132 28.78 -6.45 31.43
C GLU A 132 29.03 -4.94 31.35
N THR A 133 29.63 -4.48 30.24
CA THR A 133 29.89 -3.05 30.01
C THR A 133 28.61 -2.23 30.01
N LEU A 134 27.55 -2.73 29.35
CA LEU A 134 26.26 -2.04 29.29
C LEU A 134 25.64 -1.93 30.68
N ARG A 135 25.75 -2.96 31.52
CA ARG A 135 25.26 -2.93 32.89
C ARG A 135 26.08 -1.99 33.77
N SER A 136 27.41 -2.02 33.66
CA SER A 136 28.30 -1.20 34.49
C SER A 136 28.21 0.29 34.14
N ASN A 137 28.01 0.60 32.86
CA ASN A 137 28.10 1.96 32.35
C ASN A 137 26.73 2.58 32.01
N VAL A 138 25.62 1.92 32.31
CA VAL A 138 24.24 2.38 32.00
C VAL A 138 23.97 3.82 32.44
N MET A 139 24.65 4.28 33.49
CA MET A 139 24.55 5.65 34.01
C MET A 139 24.97 6.74 33.01
N ASN A 140 25.78 6.40 32.00
CA ASN A 140 26.18 7.28 30.90
C ASN A 140 24.99 7.84 30.09
N LEU A 141 23.83 7.17 30.11
CA LEU A 141 22.62 7.63 29.43
C LEU A 141 22.00 8.87 30.07
N ASP A 142 22.34 9.16 31.33
CA ASP A 142 21.75 10.24 32.16
C ASP A 142 20.20 10.30 32.10
N ASN A 143 19.57 9.11 32.05
CA ASN A 143 18.13 8.98 31.89
C ASN A 143 17.61 7.73 32.59
N GLN A 144 16.99 7.91 33.75
CA GLN A 144 16.53 6.80 34.61
C GLN A 144 15.50 5.89 33.96
N PHE A 145 14.66 6.43 33.07
CA PHE A 145 13.63 5.65 32.38
C PHE A 145 14.26 4.71 31.35
N VAL A 146 15.18 5.24 30.54
CA VAL A 146 15.86 4.45 29.50
C VAL A 146 16.88 3.50 30.13
N GLN A 147 17.56 3.90 31.20
CA GLN A 147 18.42 3.01 31.99
C GLN A 147 17.67 1.76 32.44
N ARG A 148 16.48 1.93 33.02
CA ARG A 148 15.66 0.81 33.48
C ARG A 148 15.15 -0.06 32.32
N ALA A 149 14.78 0.56 31.19
CA ALA A 149 14.38 -0.18 29.99
C ALA A 149 15.54 -1.03 29.43
N LEU A 150 16.73 -0.46 29.33
CA LEU A 150 17.94 -1.15 28.85
C LEU A 150 18.33 -2.30 29.78
N LEU A 151 18.32 -2.09 31.09
CA LEU A 151 18.58 -3.16 32.07
C LEU A 151 17.56 -4.29 31.95
N SER A 152 16.27 -3.98 31.77
CA SER A 152 15.24 -5.00 31.55
C SER A 152 15.49 -5.80 30.27
N ALA A 153 15.91 -5.13 29.19
CA ALA A 153 16.23 -5.80 27.92
C ALA A 153 17.43 -6.75 28.07
N ILE A 154 18.44 -6.35 28.86
CA ILE A 154 19.63 -7.16 29.20
C ILE A 154 19.26 -8.33 30.12
N ASP A 155 18.46 -8.11 31.16
CA ASP A 155 18.02 -9.15 32.11
C ASP A 155 17.24 -10.27 31.40
N SER A 156 16.41 -9.91 30.41
CA SER A 156 15.65 -10.86 29.59
C SER A 156 16.45 -11.54 28.49
N ALA A 157 17.72 -11.17 28.28
CA ALA A 157 18.54 -11.67 27.18
C ALA A 157 19.26 -13.00 27.45
N GLN A 158 19.13 -13.55 28.67
CA GLN A 158 19.73 -14.82 29.08
C GLN A 158 21.25 -14.91 28.80
N GLY A 159 21.96 -13.79 28.91
CA GLY A 159 23.41 -13.72 28.67
C GLY A 159 23.84 -13.55 27.20
N SER A 160 22.90 -13.46 26.25
CA SER A 160 23.20 -13.19 24.83
C SER A 160 23.16 -11.69 24.51
N LEU A 161 24.25 -11.15 23.96
CA LEU A 161 24.30 -9.76 23.48
C LEU A 161 23.34 -9.54 22.32
N ASP A 162 23.27 -10.49 21.38
CA ASP A 162 22.37 -10.42 20.23
C ASP A 162 20.92 -10.39 20.68
N GLN A 163 20.57 -11.18 21.70
CA GLN A 163 19.21 -11.16 22.25
C GLN A 163 18.90 -9.85 22.98
N ALA A 164 19.88 -9.25 23.68
CA ALA A 164 19.69 -7.95 24.30
C ALA A 164 19.46 -6.86 23.25
N GLN A 165 20.25 -6.86 22.16
CA GLN A 165 20.03 -5.96 21.02
C GLN A 165 18.62 -6.16 20.44
N ALA A 166 18.22 -7.39 20.15
CA ALA A 166 16.90 -7.71 19.61
C ALA A 166 15.76 -7.26 20.55
N ASN A 167 15.95 -7.33 21.88
CA ASN A 167 14.98 -6.83 22.84
C ASN A 167 14.83 -5.30 22.78
N ILE A 168 15.94 -4.56 22.58
CA ILE A 168 15.93 -3.10 22.39
C ILE A 168 15.27 -2.72 21.06
N GLU A 169 15.59 -3.45 19.99
CA GLU A 169 14.94 -3.28 18.67
C GLU A 169 13.43 -3.47 18.79
N LYS A 170 12.96 -4.55 19.43
CA LYS A 170 11.53 -4.78 19.66
C LYS A 170 10.87 -3.68 20.48
N TRP A 171 11.56 -3.13 21.49
CA TRP A 171 11.05 -2.01 22.28
C TRP A 171 10.89 -0.73 21.43
N TYR A 172 11.86 -0.47 20.55
CA TYR A 172 11.79 0.59 19.58
C TYR A 172 10.64 0.39 18.59
N ASP A 173 10.56 -0.78 17.95
CA ASP A 173 9.57 -1.11 16.93
C ASP A 173 8.14 -1.02 17.49
N SER A 174 7.92 -1.54 18.69
CA SER A 174 6.62 -1.42 19.39
C SER A 174 6.19 0.03 19.59
N THR A 175 7.16 0.94 19.80
CA THR A 175 6.87 2.37 19.91
C THR A 175 6.65 3.01 18.54
N MET A 176 7.43 2.61 17.53
CA MET A 176 7.29 3.11 16.17
C MET A 176 5.99 2.63 15.49
N ASP A 177 5.46 1.47 15.84
CA ASP A 177 4.13 1.02 15.43
C ASP A 177 3.04 1.97 15.91
N ARG A 178 3.14 2.43 17.17
CA ARG A 178 2.21 3.41 17.75
C ARG A 178 2.32 4.76 17.05
N VAL A 179 3.54 5.23 16.81
CA VAL A 179 3.84 6.50 16.12
C VAL A 179 3.31 6.46 14.68
N SER A 180 3.58 5.37 13.98
CA SER A 180 3.07 5.11 12.62
C SER A 180 1.54 5.09 12.60
N GLY A 181 0.90 4.52 13.61
CA GLY A 181 -0.56 4.55 13.76
C GLY A 181 -1.14 5.96 13.99
N TRP A 182 -0.43 6.86 14.69
CA TRP A 182 -0.84 8.26 14.81
C TRP A 182 -0.67 9.02 13.49
N TYR A 183 0.45 8.81 12.82
CA TYR A 183 0.75 9.41 11.52
C TYR A 183 -0.25 8.96 10.43
N LYS A 184 -0.58 7.66 10.38
CA LYS A 184 -1.58 7.12 9.43
C LYS A 184 -2.95 7.76 9.61
N ARG A 185 -3.41 7.89 10.87
CA ARG A 185 -4.68 8.55 11.18
C ARG A 185 -4.67 10.03 10.78
N SER A 186 -3.60 10.73 11.12
CA SER A 186 -3.40 12.13 10.72
C SER A 186 -3.47 12.30 9.20
N THR A 187 -2.75 11.46 8.46
CA THR A 187 -2.72 11.44 7.00
C THR A 187 -4.10 11.17 6.39
N GLN A 188 -4.88 10.24 6.96
CA GLN A 188 -6.25 9.96 6.49
C GLN A 188 -7.17 11.19 6.60
N TYR A 189 -7.10 11.93 7.71
CA TYR A 189 -7.85 13.18 7.85
C TYR A 189 -7.42 14.23 6.83
N ILE A 190 -6.11 14.37 6.59
CA ILE A 190 -5.58 15.31 5.60
C ILE A 190 -6.09 14.94 4.19
N ILE A 191 -6.01 13.66 3.81
CA ILE A 191 -6.49 13.19 2.50
C ILE A 191 -8.00 13.41 2.36
N PHE A 192 -8.79 13.22 3.42
CA PHE A 192 -10.22 13.50 3.39
C PHE A 192 -10.51 14.97 3.04
N PHE A 193 -9.85 15.92 3.71
CA PHE A 193 -10.06 17.34 3.45
C PHE A 193 -9.49 17.79 2.10
N ILE A 194 -8.36 17.20 1.66
CA ILE A 194 -7.85 17.39 0.30
C ILE A 194 -8.88 16.88 -0.71
N GLY A 195 -9.42 15.67 -0.52
CA GLY A 195 -10.43 15.07 -1.38
C GLY A 195 -11.71 15.88 -1.44
N LEU A 196 -12.16 16.41 -0.29
CA LEU A 196 -13.32 17.31 -0.24
C LEU A 196 -13.05 18.61 -0.99
N PHE A 197 -11.88 19.22 -0.78
CA PHE A 197 -11.48 20.43 -1.49
C PHE A 197 -11.41 20.20 -3.01
N VAL A 198 -10.76 19.13 -3.45
CA VAL A 198 -10.65 18.74 -4.85
C VAL A 198 -12.05 18.47 -5.44
N ALA A 199 -12.91 17.74 -4.72
CA ALA A 199 -14.27 17.45 -5.17
C ALA A 199 -15.10 18.74 -5.37
N VAL A 200 -14.98 19.73 -4.47
CA VAL A 200 -15.69 21.01 -4.60
C VAL A 200 -15.12 21.86 -5.74
N VAL A 201 -13.79 22.02 -5.79
CA VAL A 201 -13.11 22.87 -6.80
C VAL A 201 -13.29 22.33 -8.20
N LEU A 202 -13.17 21.01 -8.38
CA LEU A 202 -13.40 20.37 -9.66
C LEU A 202 -14.89 20.08 -9.91
N ASN A 203 -15.77 20.29 -8.93
CA ASN A 203 -17.18 19.88 -8.97
C ASN A 203 -17.38 18.39 -9.31
N VAL A 204 -16.54 17.52 -8.74
CA VAL A 204 -16.69 16.06 -8.87
C VAL A 204 -17.73 15.60 -7.85
N ASN A 205 -18.97 15.42 -8.30
CA ASN A 205 -20.07 14.92 -7.47
C ASN A 205 -20.45 13.50 -7.88
N THR A 206 -20.29 12.53 -6.97
CA THR A 206 -20.57 11.12 -7.26
C THR A 206 -22.01 10.87 -7.74
N ILE A 207 -22.99 11.51 -7.10
CA ILE A 207 -24.42 11.28 -7.38
C ILE A 207 -24.78 11.85 -8.75
N THR A 208 -24.32 13.07 -9.03
CA THR A 208 -24.53 13.72 -10.33
C THR A 208 -23.85 12.93 -11.45
N ILE A 209 -22.62 12.45 -11.23
CA ILE A 209 -21.90 11.64 -12.21
C ILE A 209 -22.64 10.31 -12.46
N ALA A 210 -23.09 9.64 -11.40
CA ALA A 210 -23.84 8.40 -11.56
C ALA A 210 -25.16 8.60 -12.32
N ASP A 211 -25.95 9.64 -12.00
CA ASP A 211 -27.18 9.98 -12.73
C ASP A 211 -26.89 10.36 -14.19
N TYR A 212 -25.82 11.12 -14.45
CA TYR A 212 -25.39 11.47 -15.79
C TYR A 212 -25.01 10.25 -16.63
N LEU A 213 -24.16 9.36 -16.10
CA LEU A 213 -23.77 8.13 -16.80
C LEU A 213 -24.95 7.17 -17.00
N TYR A 214 -25.91 7.18 -16.09
CA TYR A 214 -27.12 6.37 -16.22
C TYR A 214 -28.01 6.84 -17.38
N ARG A 215 -28.09 8.15 -17.63
CA ARG A 215 -28.94 8.74 -18.68
C ARG A 215 -28.28 8.84 -20.05
N ASN A 216 -26.94 8.79 -20.11
CA ASN A 216 -26.19 9.05 -21.32
C ASN A 216 -25.38 7.81 -21.76
N ASP A 217 -25.88 7.12 -22.79
CA ASP A 217 -25.35 5.83 -23.23
C ASP A 217 -23.96 5.93 -23.88
N ALA A 218 -23.69 6.97 -24.67
CA ALA A 218 -22.44 7.12 -25.40
C ALA A 218 -21.26 7.40 -24.45
N GLU A 219 -21.47 8.29 -23.48
CA GLU A 219 -20.50 8.72 -22.48
C GLU A 219 -20.20 7.58 -21.50
N ARG A 220 -21.22 6.83 -21.10
CA ARG A 220 -21.05 5.62 -20.29
C ARG A 220 -20.21 4.57 -21.01
N ALA A 221 -20.49 4.31 -22.29
CA ALA A 221 -19.73 3.36 -23.08
C ALA A 221 -18.27 3.80 -23.27
N ALA A 222 -18.04 5.10 -23.54
CA ALA A 222 -16.71 5.68 -23.68
C ALA A 222 -15.89 5.51 -22.39
N LEU A 223 -16.45 5.90 -21.24
CA LEU A 223 -15.77 5.79 -19.95
C LEU A 223 -15.50 4.32 -19.56
N ALA A 224 -16.44 3.40 -19.81
CA ALA A 224 -16.24 1.98 -19.57
C ALA A 224 -15.12 1.39 -20.46
N SER A 225 -15.00 1.84 -21.72
CA SER A 225 -13.92 1.42 -22.61
C SER A 225 -12.55 1.96 -22.17
N TRP A 226 -12.49 3.22 -21.71
CA TRP A 226 -11.29 3.81 -21.12
C TRP A 226 -10.86 3.01 -19.89
N ALA A 227 -11.80 2.71 -18.99
CA ALA A 227 -11.53 1.95 -17.78
C ALA A 227 -11.03 0.53 -18.08
N GLU A 228 -11.58 -0.14 -19.10
CA GLU A 228 -11.10 -1.44 -19.57
C GLU A 228 -9.67 -1.37 -20.14
N SER A 229 -9.33 -0.28 -20.83
CA SER A 229 -7.97 -0.10 -21.34
C SER A 229 -6.94 0.09 -20.21
N LYS A 230 -7.35 0.75 -19.12
CA LYS A 230 -6.51 0.96 -17.92
C LYS A 230 -6.40 -0.31 -17.08
N SER A 231 -7.45 -1.12 -16.95
CA SER A 231 -7.40 -2.38 -16.18
C SER A 231 -6.45 -3.43 -16.79
N LYS A 232 -6.08 -3.29 -18.07
CA LYS A 232 -5.11 -4.17 -18.75
C LYS A 232 -3.65 -3.75 -18.53
N GLN A 233 -3.43 -2.58 -17.95
CA GLN A 233 -2.09 -2.06 -17.64
C GLN A 233 -1.68 -2.46 -16.22
N SER A 234 -0.39 -2.39 -15.91
CA SER A 234 0.08 -2.60 -14.54
C SER A 234 -0.44 -1.48 -13.62
N PRO A 235 -0.67 -1.77 -12.32
CA PRO A 235 -1.11 -0.76 -11.36
C PRO A 235 -0.23 0.49 -11.38
N ASP A 236 1.10 0.31 -11.37
CA ASP A 236 2.06 1.44 -11.37
C ASP A 236 1.94 2.34 -12.61
N ALA A 237 1.63 1.76 -13.77
CA ALA A 237 1.43 2.53 -14.99
C ALA A 237 0.14 3.37 -14.93
N VAL A 238 -0.93 2.83 -14.35
CA VAL A 238 -2.22 3.53 -14.22
C VAL A 238 -2.17 4.60 -13.13
N LEU A 239 -1.43 4.34 -12.06
CA LEU A 239 -1.30 5.24 -10.92
C LEU A 239 -0.22 6.31 -11.13
N SER A 240 0.37 6.39 -12.33
CA SER A 240 1.49 7.27 -12.65
C SER A 240 1.10 8.76 -12.68
N GLY A 241 1.23 9.42 -11.53
CA GLY A 241 1.41 10.87 -11.41
C GLY A 241 0.21 11.76 -11.74
N TYR A 242 0.21 12.96 -11.13
CA TYR A 242 -0.85 13.96 -11.27
C TYR A 242 -1.14 14.38 -12.73
N SER A 243 -0.11 14.51 -13.56
CA SER A 243 -0.25 15.03 -14.94
C SER A 243 -1.09 14.09 -15.80
N ALA A 244 -0.81 12.78 -15.78
CA ALA A 244 -1.56 11.81 -16.55
C ALA A 244 -3.01 11.71 -16.06
N ALA A 245 -3.24 11.72 -14.75
CA ALA A 245 -4.60 11.70 -14.19
C ALA A 245 -5.40 12.95 -14.56
N LYS A 246 -4.76 14.13 -14.60
CA LYS A 246 -5.40 15.38 -15.04
C LYS A 246 -5.73 15.35 -16.53
N ASP A 247 -4.80 14.90 -17.36
CA ASP A 247 -5.00 14.80 -18.81
C ASP A 247 -6.09 13.77 -19.14
N ASP A 248 -6.10 12.62 -18.46
CA ASP A 248 -7.16 11.61 -18.56
C ASP A 248 -8.53 12.20 -18.15
N LEU A 249 -8.59 12.95 -17.04
CA LEU A 249 -9.83 13.57 -16.56
C LEU A 249 -10.37 14.59 -17.56
N GLN A 250 -9.49 15.38 -18.19
CA GLN A 250 -9.86 16.35 -19.23
C GLN A 250 -10.29 15.66 -20.54
N ALA A 251 -9.61 14.58 -20.93
CA ALA A 251 -9.92 13.83 -22.14
C ALA A 251 -11.27 13.12 -22.09
N LEU A 252 -11.74 12.74 -20.89
CA LEU A 252 -13.02 12.08 -20.69
C LEU A 252 -14.24 12.98 -20.95
N ASN A 253 -14.02 14.30 -21.13
CA ASN A 253 -15.05 15.31 -21.42
C ASN A 253 -16.31 15.16 -20.55
N LEU A 254 -16.12 14.68 -19.32
CA LEU A 254 -17.19 14.51 -18.37
C LEU A 254 -17.73 15.90 -18.03
N PRO A 255 -19.04 16.02 -17.72
CA PRO A 255 -19.63 17.26 -17.24
C PRO A 255 -19.12 17.58 -15.82
N ILE A 256 -17.84 17.91 -15.71
CA ILE A 256 -17.13 18.25 -14.49
C ILE A 256 -16.91 19.76 -14.55
N GLY A 257 -17.66 20.49 -13.75
CA GLY A 257 -17.73 21.94 -13.83
C GLY A 257 -19.06 22.45 -13.30
N LEU A 258 -19.07 23.69 -12.80
CA LEU A 258 -20.14 24.35 -12.04
C LEU A 258 -21.55 24.40 -12.65
N GLU A 259 -21.82 23.75 -13.79
CA GLU A 259 -23.09 23.92 -14.53
C GLU A 259 -24.17 22.88 -14.24
N LEU A 260 -23.90 21.76 -13.55
CA LEU A 260 -24.88 20.67 -13.49
C LEU A 260 -25.89 20.67 -12.34
N VAL A 261 -25.77 21.54 -11.33
CA VAL A 261 -26.70 21.50 -10.20
C VAL A 261 -27.23 22.88 -9.85
N SER A 262 -28.39 23.19 -10.42
CA SER A 262 -29.28 24.22 -9.86
C SER A 262 -29.74 23.75 -8.48
N VAL A 263 -29.23 24.41 -7.42
CA VAL A 263 -29.75 24.29 -6.05
C VAL A 263 -31.15 24.90 -5.91
N ARG A 264 -31.71 25.42 -7.01
CA ARG A 264 -33.06 25.96 -7.09
C ARG A 264 -34.05 24.90 -7.59
N ASN A 265 -35.27 24.97 -7.07
CA ASN A 265 -36.42 24.21 -7.58
C ASN A 265 -36.90 24.79 -8.92
N ASP A 266 -37.92 24.16 -9.52
CA ASP A 266 -38.48 24.57 -10.83
C ASP A 266 -39.10 25.98 -10.81
N LYS A 267 -39.26 26.56 -9.62
CA LYS A 267 -39.76 27.93 -9.40
C LYS A 267 -38.63 28.94 -9.12
N GLY A 268 -37.37 28.51 -9.13
CA GLY A 268 -36.22 29.36 -8.87
C GLY A 268 -35.93 29.62 -7.38
N GLU A 269 -36.60 28.92 -6.46
CA GLU A 269 -36.40 29.05 -5.01
C GLU A 269 -35.33 28.08 -4.52
N TYR A 270 -34.59 28.45 -3.47
CA TYR A 270 -33.60 27.57 -2.84
C TYR A 270 -34.26 26.29 -2.30
N ASP A 271 -33.75 25.13 -2.71
CA ASP A 271 -34.21 23.83 -2.26
C ASP A 271 -33.17 23.19 -1.32
N PRO A 272 -33.43 23.15 0.00
CA PRO A 272 -32.52 22.55 0.96
C PRO A 272 -32.20 21.08 0.66
N PHE A 273 -33.14 20.31 0.10
CA PHE A 273 -32.93 18.90 -0.17
C PHE A 273 -31.96 18.70 -1.34
N LYS A 274 -32.04 19.54 -2.38
CA LYS A 274 -31.06 19.53 -3.48
C LYS A 274 -29.66 19.92 -3.01
N PHE A 275 -29.56 20.90 -2.10
CA PHE A 275 -28.28 21.26 -1.49
C PHE A 275 -27.69 20.10 -0.68
N VAL A 276 -28.50 19.44 0.15
CA VAL A 276 -28.05 18.30 0.96
C VAL A 276 -27.58 17.15 0.07
N ALA A 277 -28.31 16.82 -1.00
CA ALA A 277 -27.90 15.81 -1.97
C ALA A 277 -26.58 16.17 -2.66
N LEU A 278 -26.40 17.43 -3.04
CA LEU A 278 -25.15 17.95 -3.61
C LEU A 278 -23.99 17.79 -2.62
N ALA A 279 -24.16 18.29 -1.39
CA ALA A 279 -23.14 18.17 -0.34
C ALA A 279 -22.79 16.70 -0.05
N PHE A 280 -23.80 15.83 -0.03
CA PHE A 280 -23.60 14.40 0.17
C PHE A 280 -22.79 13.74 -0.95
N GLY A 281 -23.01 14.12 -2.21
CA GLY A 281 -22.22 13.62 -3.34
C GLY A 281 -20.74 14.04 -3.32
N TRP A 282 -20.43 15.26 -2.82
CA TRP A 282 -19.04 15.66 -2.58
C TRP A 282 -18.42 14.92 -1.40
N LEU A 283 -19.19 14.70 -0.33
CA LEU A 283 -18.73 13.89 0.80
C LEU A 283 -18.43 12.44 0.40
N LEU A 284 -19.24 11.82 -0.46
CA LEU A 284 -18.98 10.50 -1.01
C LEU A 284 -17.67 10.47 -1.82
N THR A 285 -17.43 11.50 -2.64
CA THR A 285 -16.19 11.63 -3.41
C THR A 285 -14.98 11.80 -2.49
N ALA A 286 -15.09 12.65 -1.47
CA ALA A 286 -14.04 12.85 -0.47
C ALA A 286 -13.73 11.56 0.29
N PHE A 287 -14.76 10.82 0.70
CA PHE A 287 -14.60 9.53 1.36
C PHE A 287 -13.95 8.49 0.43
N ALA A 288 -14.37 8.44 -0.83
CA ALA A 288 -13.74 7.58 -1.83
C ALA A 288 -12.25 7.88 -2.00
N ALA A 289 -11.86 9.16 -2.01
CA ALA A 289 -10.46 9.57 -2.10
C ALA A 289 -9.61 9.06 -0.91
N THR A 290 -10.18 8.93 0.29
CA THR A 290 -9.45 8.41 1.47
C THR A 290 -9.07 6.94 1.36
N LEU A 291 -9.79 6.15 0.56
CA LEU A 291 -9.47 4.74 0.32
C LEU A 291 -8.24 4.58 -0.60
N GLY A 292 -7.90 5.63 -1.36
CA GLY A 292 -6.76 5.65 -2.25
C GLY A 292 -7.03 4.96 -3.59
N ALA A 293 -6.19 5.28 -4.57
CA ALA A 293 -6.32 4.77 -5.92
C ALA A 293 -6.09 3.25 -6.05
N PRO A 294 -5.16 2.61 -5.28
CA PRO A 294 -4.98 1.15 -5.33
C PRO A 294 -6.26 0.37 -5.00
N PHE A 295 -6.99 0.80 -3.97
CA PHE A 295 -8.26 0.18 -3.59
C PHE A 295 -9.26 0.19 -4.76
N TRP A 296 -9.43 1.34 -5.42
CA TRP A 296 -10.38 1.46 -6.52
C TRP A 296 -9.90 0.75 -7.79
N PHE A 297 -8.60 0.63 -8.01
CA PHE A 297 -8.04 -0.19 -9.08
C PHE A 297 -8.37 -1.68 -8.89
N ASP A 298 -8.28 -2.20 -7.67
CA ASP A 298 -8.71 -3.57 -7.35
C ASP A 298 -10.21 -3.76 -7.57
N VAL A 299 -11.02 -2.78 -7.19
CA VAL A 299 -12.47 -2.79 -7.46
C VAL A 299 -12.72 -2.80 -8.97
N LEU A 300 -12.01 -1.98 -9.74
CA LEU A 300 -12.12 -1.94 -11.19
C LEU A 300 -11.80 -3.30 -11.82
N ASN A 301 -10.70 -3.94 -11.40
CA ASN A 301 -10.32 -5.27 -11.89
C ASN A 301 -11.39 -6.31 -11.60
N LYS A 302 -11.96 -6.32 -10.39
CA LYS A 302 -13.06 -7.21 -10.02
C LYS A 302 -14.29 -6.97 -10.90
N LEU A 303 -14.65 -5.71 -11.15
CA LEU A 303 -15.77 -5.37 -12.03
C LEU A 303 -15.52 -5.78 -13.49
N MET A 304 -14.28 -5.71 -13.99
CA MET A 304 -13.93 -6.14 -15.34
C MET A 304 -14.04 -7.66 -15.53
N VAL A 305 -13.68 -8.44 -14.52
CA VAL A 305 -13.89 -9.90 -14.51
C VAL A 305 -15.40 -10.24 -14.52
N VAL A 306 -16.21 -9.51 -13.75
CA VAL A 306 -17.67 -9.70 -13.79
C VAL A 306 -18.25 -9.29 -15.16
N ARG A 307 -17.76 -8.19 -15.74
CA ARG A 307 -18.20 -7.73 -17.06
C ARG A 307 -17.90 -8.75 -18.17
N SER A 308 -16.74 -9.40 -18.12
CA SER A 308 -16.36 -10.40 -19.12
C SER A 308 -17.16 -11.70 -19.00
N THR A 309 -17.52 -12.11 -17.79
CA THR A 309 -18.32 -13.32 -17.53
C THR A 309 -19.82 -13.17 -17.83
N VAL A 310 -20.34 -11.94 -17.83
CA VAL A 310 -21.77 -11.64 -18.11
C VAL A 310 -22.04 -11.32 -19.59
N LYS A 311 -21.02 -11.34 -20.47
CA LYS A 311 -21.25 -11.22 -21.92
C LYS A 311 -22.17 -12.36 -22.37
N PRO A 312 -23.32 -12.09 -22.99
CA PRO A 312 -24.19 -13.15 -23.48
C PRO A 312 -23.40 -14.00 -24.48
N HIS A 313 -23.37 -15.32 -24.29
CA HIS A 313 -23.09 -16.21 -25.42
C HIS A 313 -24.04 -15.79 -26.54
N GLU A 314 -23.50 -15.32 -27.67
CA GLU A 314 -24.27 -15.22 -28.90
C GLU A 314 -24.91 -16.59 -29.13
N LYS A 315 -26.25 -16.60 -29.24
CA LYS A 315 -27.00 -17.80 -29.60
C LYS A 315 -26.33 -18.41 -30.83
N SER A 316 -25.85 -19.64 -30.72
CA SER A 316 -25.51 -20.46 -31.89
C SER A 316 -26.66 -20.34 -32.89
N PRO A 317 -26.38 -20.19 -34.20
CA PRO A 317 -27.45 -20.07 -35.18
C PRO A 317 -28.36 -21.29 -35.08
N GLU A 318 -29.68 -21.05 -35.14
CA GLU A 318 -30.70 -22.09 -35.14
C GLU A 318 -30.30 -23.20 -36.12
N GLU A 319 -30.08 -24.42 -35.61
CA GLU A 319 -30.05 -25.62 -36.45
C GLU A 319 -31.40 -25.71 -37.15
N GLY A 320 -31.40 -25.41 -38.46
CA GLY A 320 -32.55 -25.61 -39.32
C GLY A 320 -32.96 -27.08 -39.27
N SER A 321 -34.21 -27.34 -38.89
CA SER A 321 -34.79 -28.67 -38.89
C SER A 321 -34.75 -29.27 -40.30
N GLU A 322 -33.87 -30.24 -40.54
CA GLU A 322 -33.95 -31.08 -41.73
C GLU A 322 -35.03 -32.15 -41.50
N ASP A 323 -36.22 -31.90 -42.04
CA ASP A 323 -37.24 -32.93 -42.12
C ASP A 323 -38.12 -32.75 -43.38
N ARG A 324 -37.60 -33.18 -44.55
CA ARG A 324 -38.37 -33.91 -45.58
C ARG A 324 -37.60 -34.30 -46.86
N GLN A 325 -37.67 -35.61 -47.13
CA GLN A 325 -37.93 -36.30 -48.42
C GLN A 325 -36.84 -37.17 -49.08
N GLN A 326 -37.11 -38.48 -48.96
CA GLN A 326 -37.20 -39.50 -50.02
C GLN A 326 -35.95 -40.07 -50.71
N LYS A 327 -35.55 -41.23 -50.21
CA LYS A 327 -35.34 -42.53 -50.89
C LYS A 327 -35.20 -42.53 -52.44
N LYS A 328 -34.02 -42.92 -52.93
CA LYS A 328 -33.87 -43.78 -54.12
C LYS A 328 -32.57 -44.58 -54.08
N ASN A 329 -32.70 -45.90 -54.21
CA ASN A 329 -31.61 -46.85 -54.47
C ASN A 329 -30.98 -46.57 -55.84
N ASN A 330 -29.66 -46.74 -55.94
CA ASN A 330 -29.01 -47.61 -56.93
C ASN A 330 -27.48 -47.58 -56.80
N GLY A 331 -26.87 -48.76 -56.63
CA GLY A 331 -25.75 -49.16 -57.48
C GLY A 331 -24.31 -49.18 -56.93
N VAL A 332 -23.83 -50.42 -56.76
CA VAL A 332 -22.51 -50.92 -57.21
C VAL A 332 -21.28 -50.75 -56.30
N LEU A 333 -21.04 -51.84 -55.57
CA LEU A 333 -19.78 -52.58 -55.36
C LEU A 333 -18.49 -52.03 -56.02
N GLN A 334 -17.47 -51.74 -55.20
CA GLN A 334 -16.08 -52.13 -55.53
C GLN A 334 -15.23 -52.31 -54.26
N VAL A 335 -14.80 -53.54 -54.06
CA VAL A 335 -13.78 -53.99 -53.11
C VAL A 335 -12.51 -54.23 -53.92
N LEU A 336 -11.33 -53.84 -53.39
CA LEU A 336 -10.05 -54.59 -53.33
C LEU A 336 -8.84 -53.67 -52.97
N PRO A 337 -7.68 -54.22 -52.53
CA PRO A 337 -7.01 -53.79 -51.29
C PRO A 337 -5.49 -53.52 -51.40
N GLY A 338 -4.84 -53.21 -50.27
CA GLY A 338 -3.38 -53.24 -50.06
C GLY A 338 -2.87 -51.94 -49.43
N GLY A 339 -1.96 -51.89 -48.46
CA GLY A 339 -1.15 -52.87 -47.74
C GLY A 339 0.05 -52.13 -47.12
N ARG A 340 0.43 -52.45 -45.86
CA ARG A 340 1.74 -52.23 -45.15
C ARG A 340 2.31 -50.78 -45.06
N GLN A 341 3.13 -50.34 -44.10
CA GLN A 341 3.62 -50.70 -42.75
C GLN A 341 4.54 -49.49 -42.31
N GLU A 342 5.14 -49.54 -41.11
CA GLU A 342 6.27 -48.70 -40.61
C GLU A 342 5.88 -47.39 -39.88
N GLN A 343 6.03 -47.27 -38.54
CA GLN A 343 7.22 -47.19 -37.66
C GLN A 343 7.76 -45.75 -37.44
N GLN A 344 7.40 -45.16 -36.28
CA GLN A 344 8.16 -44.25 -35.36
C GLN A 344 8.79 -42.94 -35.93
N PRO A 345 9.23 -41.94 -35.11
CA PRO A 345 9.60 -41.99 -33.68
C PRO A 345 9.14 -40.82 -32.77
N ARG A 346 9.42 -41.01 -31.47
CA ARG A 346 9.61 -40.01 -30.41
C ARG A 346 10.52 -38.85 -30.84
N ALA A 347 10.16 -37.62 -30.49
CA ALA A 347 11.12 -36.53 -30.27
C ALA A 347 10.62 -35.52 -29.20
N LEU A 348 11.39 -35.45 -28.11
CA LEU A 348 11.73 -34.30 -27.26
C LEU A 348 10.67 -33.24 -26.93
N HIS A 349 10.16 -33.30 -25.70
CA HIS A 349 9.71 -32.11 -24.97
C HIS A 349 10.94 -31.32 -24.49
N VAL A 350 11.13 -30.13 -25.04
CA VAL A 350 12.00 -29.10 -24.46
C VAL A 350 11.13 -28.27 -23.52
N HIS A 351 11.38 -28.40 -22.21
CA HIS A 351 10.93 -27.42 -21.22
C HIS A 351 11.74 -26.13 -21.41
N ASN A 352 11.09 -25.07 -21.87
CA ASN A 352 11.56 -23.71 -21.60
C ASN A 352 10.85 -23.27 -20.31
N GLU A 353 11.57 -23.30 -19.19
CA GLU A 353 11.18 -22.59 -17.97
C GLU A 353 11.27 -21.08 -18.22
N PRO A 354 10.20 -20.31 -17.97
CA PRO A 354 10.33 -18.88 -17.80
C PRO A 354 10.91 -18.60 -16.41
N THR A 355 12.03 -17.87 -16.40
CA THR A 355 12.64 -17.27 -15.22
C THR A 355 11.58 -16.46 -14.45
N PRO A 356 11.34 -16.70 -13.14
CA PRO A 356 10.42 -15.86 -12.40
C PRO A 356 11.09 -14.51 -12.12
N MET A 357 10.64 -13.49 -12.84
CA MET A 357 10.95 -12.10 -12.55
C MET A 357 10.23 -11.73 -11.24
N ASN A 358 11.04 -11.43 -10.25
CA ASN A 358 10.68 -11.15 -8.86
C ASN A 358 9.79 -9.89 -8.79
N ILE A 359 8.50 -10.07 -8.48
CA ILE A 359 7.56 -8.97 -8.22
C ILE A 359 7.80 -8.53 -6.78
N ARG A 360 8.43 -7.37 -6.62
CA ARG A 360 8.61 -6.68 -5.34
C ARG A 360 7.36 -5.90 -5.02
N ASP A 361 6.67 -6.28 -3.95
CA ASP A 361 5.68 -5.44 -3.28
C ASP A 361 6.42 -4.38 -2.46
N ALA A 362 6.07 -3.10 -2.65
CA ALA A 362 6.82 -1.96 -2.15
C ALA A 362 6.47 -1.52 -0.70
N GLU A 363 5.73 -2.29 0.09
CA GLU A 363 5.27 -1.86 1.43
C GLU A 363 5.20 -2.95 2.53
N SER A 364 6.07 -3.96 2.53
CA SER A 364 6.15 -4.87 3.69
C SER A 364 7.52 -5.53 3.88
N ASP A 365 8.39 -4.89 4.67
CA ASP A 365 9.53 -5.57 5.30
C ASP A 365 9.14 -5.90 6.75
N VAL A 366 8.65 -7.12 6.96
CA VAL A 366 8.69 -7.83 8.25
C VAL A 366 9.20 -9.23 7.94
N ASP A 367 10.29 -9.61 8.62
CA ASP A 367 10.95 -10.92 8.60
C ASP A 367 10.04 -12.10 8.25
N GLY A 368 10.18 -12.59 7.01
CA GLY A 368 9.83 -13.95 6.64
C GLY A 368 11.12 -14.76 6.55
N CYS A 369 11.37 -15.65 7.50
CA CYS A 369 12.49 -16.57 7.44
C CYS A 369 12.39 -17.43 6.16
N ASP A 370 13.33 -17.27 5.23
CA ASP A 370 13.54 -18.18 4.11
C ASP A 370 14.01 -19.54 4.63
N VAL A 371 13.09 -20.49 4.78
CA VAL A 371 13.43 -21.91 4.86
C VAL A 371 13.09 -22.52 3.51
N ALA A 372 14.12 -22.86 2.74
CA ALA A 372 13.96 -23.68 1.55
C ALA A 372 13.44 -25.06 1.98
N ILE A 373 12.16 -25.34 1.73
CA ILE A 373 11.59 -26.68 1.89
C ILE A 373 12.13 -27.53 0.74
N VAL A 374 13.19 -28.29 1.01
CA VAL A 374 13.67 -29.35 0.14
C VAL A 374 13.15 -30.65 0.75
N ASP A 375 12.28 -31.34 0.01
CA ASP A 375 11.62 -32.61 0.30
C ASP A 375 10.56 -32.63 1.41
N ILE A 376 9.30 -32.80 0.98
CA ILE A 376 8.18 -33.19 1.85
C ILE A 376 8.26 -34.71 2.03
N THR A 377 8.55 -35.17 3.24
CA THR A 377 8.47 -36.60 3.61
C THR A 377 7.02 -37.07 3.49
N SER A 378 6.74 -38.09 2.66
CA SER A 378 5.40 -38.69 2.59
C SER A 378 5.10 -39.47 3.88
N ASP A 379 3.82 -39.60 4.24
CA ASP A 379 3.37 -40.31 5.45
C ASP A 379 3.93 -41.74 5.56
N ASP A 380 4.26 -42.36 4.43
CA ASP A 380 4.84 -43.71 4.33
C ASP A 380 6.31 -43.79 4.79
N GLN A 381 6.97 -42.64 4.99
CA GLN A 381 8.37 -42.52 5.41
C GLN A 381 8.53 -42.02 6.85
N LEU A 382 7.44 -41.83 7.59
CA LEU A 382 7.49 -41.50 9.01
C LEU A 382 7.85 -42.75 9.84
N PRO A 383 8.78 -42.67 10.80
CA PRO A 383 9.04 -43.78 11.71
C PRO A 383 7.81 -44.05 12.59
N PRO A 384 7.55 -45.32 12.99
CA PRO A 384 6.44 -45.65 13.87
C PRO A 384 6.60 -44.94 15.22
N ALA A 385 5.50 -44.39 15.74
CA ALA A 385 5.47 -43.68 17.01
C ALA A 385 5.79 -44.63 18.18
N GLU A 386 6.98 -44.51 18.75
CA GLU A 386 7.33 -45.17 20.01
C GLU A 386 7.06 -44.23 21.20
N GLY A 387 6.23 -44.69 22.14
CA GLY A 387 6.32 -44.29 23.54
C GLY A 387 5.31 -43.25 24.01
N GLY A 388 4.18 -43.73 24.51
CA GLY A 388 3.47 -43.05 25.60
C GLY A 388 4.20 -43.27 26.92
N VAL A 389 4.11 -42.28 27.82
CA VAL A 389 4.50 -42.48 29.22
C VAL A 389 3.47 -41.79 30.13
N ALA A 390 2.81 -42.65 30.91
CA ALA A 390 2.13 -42.52 32.21
C ALA A 390 1.30 -41.27 32.53
#